data_AF-A0A1D2WHY3-F1
#
_entry.id   AF-A0A1D2WHY3-F1
#
_cell.length_a   1.000
_cell.length_b   1.000
_cell.length_c   1.000
_cell.angle_alpha   90.00
_cell.angle_beta   90.00
_cell.angle_gamma   90.00
#
_symmetry.space_group_name_H-M   'P 1'
#
loop_
_entity.id
_entity.type
_entity.pdbx_description
1 polymer ?
#
loop_
_entity_poly.entity_id
_entity_poly.type
_entity_poly.pdbx_seq_one_letter_code
_entity_poly.pdbx_strand_id
1 'polypeptide(L)'
;MSTFQDLQLLSDAAYYDRCNYVNYNVDNILKETDKLKDGIYHAKAGNREVPLFKILMTNQCNNDCAYCTNCMKHKYQRAHIGPDALARIYMQYYENNIVEGIFLSSGIIKDADRTMEEMNHAAYLLRNKYSYKGYIHLKVIPGASKDHIKHAMQLADRVSINIEAATKDGLSDLSSTKNYDKDILKRLDWIDRLHKKNHSLASSGHTTQIIVGANEENDEDILNRIDYLKKKYNVLYNYFSSFRPIKGTPLENHEACDNKRTGRLYQMEYLFSKYNFTKKDIVLDDNGFLDLNNDPKYNIALENMDKYPLDVNTAKYKELIKVPGIGLKSARRITHLQKIGRKINNLKQLQELGVNINQCKIFVKVGGSYQSTLL
;
A
#
# COMPACT_ATOMS: atom_id res chain seq x y z
N MET A 1 -15.36 31.59 7.61
CA MET A 1 -15.97 30.27 7.29
C MET A 1 -15.38 29.28 8.27
N SER A 2 -16.19 28.39 8.85
CA SER A 2 -15.78 27.69 10.07
C SER A 2 -14.67 26.68 9.77
N THR A 3 -13.65 26.64 10.64
CA THR A 3 -12.55 25.66 10.60
C THR A 3 -13.02 24.22 10.41
N PHE A 4 -14.25 23.92 10.85
CA PHE A 4 -14.91 22.62 10.70
C PHE A 4 -15.32 22.30 9.26
N GLN A 5 -15.82 23.28 8.49
CA GLN A 5 -16.14 23.07 7.07
C GLN A 5 -14.87 22.79 6.26
N ASP A 6 -13.80 23.55 6.52
CA ASP A 6 -12.49 23.34 5.89
C ASP A 6 -11.91 21.98 6.26
N LEU A 7 -12.05 21.57 7.53
CA LEU A 7 -11.63 20.26 8.01
C LEU A 7 -12.32 19.12 7.25
N GLN A 8 -13.66 19.18 7.11
CA GLN A 8 -14.40 18.14 6.40
C GLN A 8 -13.99 18.08 4.92
N LEU A 9 -13.87 19.24 4.27
CA LEU A 9 -13.46 19.34 2.86
C LEU A 9 -12.06 18.73 2.63
N LEU A 10 -11.12 19.01 3.54
CA LEU A 10 -9.75 18.50 3.46
C LEU A 10 -9.64 17.01 3.82
N SER A 11 -10.51 16.53 4.69
CA SER A 11 -10.62 15.10 5.03
C SER A 11 -11.22 14.30 3.87
N ASP A 12 -12.28 14.81 3.24
CA ASP A 12 -12.87 14.22 2.04
C ASP A 12 -11.85 14.15 0.90
N ALA A 13 -11.01 15.17 0.74
CA ALA A 13 -9.94 15.17 -0.26
C ALA A 13 -8.81 14.17 0.08
N ALA A 14 -8.53 13.93 1.37
CA ALA A 14 -7.54 12.94 1.82
C ALA A 14 -8.02 11.49 1.66
N TYR A 15 -9.33 11.27 1.45
CA TYR A 15 -9.96 9.96 1.29
C TYR A 15 -9.19 9.00 0.36
N TYR A 16 -8.70 9.51 -0.78
CA TYR A 16 -8.02 8.72 -1.83
C TYR A 16 -6.59 8.29 -1.49
N ASP A 17 -5.96 8.87 -0.47
CA ASP A 17 -4.64 8.44 0.00
C ASP A 17 -4.78 7.14 0.82
N ARG A 18 -4.05 6.08 0.48
CA ARG A 18 -4.19 4.79 1.14
C ARG A 18 -3.22 4.66 2.31
N CYS A 19 -3.68 4.08 3.42
CA CYS A 19 -2.83 3.74 4.57
C CYS A 19 -3.06 2.34 5.18
N ASN A 20 -3.97 1.52 4.62
CA ASN A 20 -4.18 0.11 5.01
C ASN A 20 -3.64 -0.90 4.00
N TYR A 21 -3.08 -2.01 4.52
CA TYR A 21 -2.53 -3.11 3.72
C TYR A 21 -2.75 -4.49 4.35
N VAL A 22 -3.58 -4.61 5.41
CA VAL A 22 -3.69 -5.85 6.20
C VAL A 22 -4.62 -6.88 5.56
N ASN A 23 -5.83 -6.49 5.15
CA ASN A 23 -6.73 -7.38 4.41
C ASN A 23 -6.78 -6.99 2.92
N TYR A 24 -6.01 -7.71 2.12
CA TYR A 24 -5.82 -7.46 0.70
C TYR A 24 -7.12 -7.39 -0.12
N ASN A 25 -8.15 -8.13 0.29
CA ASN A 25 -9.40 -8.27 -0.47
C ASN A 25 -10.53 -7.34 -0.01
N VAL A 26 -10.47 -6.82 1.22
CA VAL A 26 -11.60 -6.10 1.85
C VAL A 26 -11.22 -4.68 2.22
N ASP A 27 -10.05 -4.48 2.81
CA ASP A 27 -9.69 -3.16 3.36
C ASP A 27 -9.33 -2.16 2.26
N ASN A 28 -9.13 -2.65 1.03
CA ASN A 28 -8.59 -1.89 -0.09
C ASN A 28 -9.60 -1.47 -1.16
N ILE A 29 -10.86 -1.88 -0.99
CA ILE A 29 -11.95 -1.44 -1.85
C ILE A 29 -12.58 -0.21 -1.22
N LEU A 30 -12.39 0.96 -1.83
CA LEU A 30 -13.06 2.19 -1.42
C LEU A 30 -14.57 2.05 -1.60
N LYS A 31 -15.36 2.26 -0.54
CA LYS A 31 -16.83 2.38 -0.60
C LYS A 31 -17.22 3.81 -0.31
N GLU A 32 -18.34 4.28 -0.85
CA GLU A 32 -18.82 5.65 -0.55
C GLU A 32 -19.06 5.87 0.96
N THR A 33 -19.37 4.80 1.70
CA THR A 33 -19.49 4.78 3.16
C THR A 33 -18.17 5.03 3.90
N ASP A 34 -17.03 4.94 3.22
CA ASP A 34 -15.71 5.06 3.82
C ASP A 34 -15.20 6.51 3.84
N LYS A 35 -16.02 7.48 3.37
CA LYS A 35 -15.67 8.91 3.46
C LYS A 35 -15.34 9.26 4.91
N LEU A 36 -14.26 10.02 5.08
CA LEU A 36 -13.74 10.35 6.40
C LEU A 36 -14.72 11.28 7.10
N LYS A 37 -15.38 10.79 8.15
CA LYS A 37 -16.14 11.65 9.05
C LYS A 37 -15.16 12.32 10.01
N ASP A 38 -15.18 13.65 10.05
CA ASP A 38 -14.37 14.45 10.99
C ASP A 38 -12.86 14.17 10.91
N GLY A 39 -12.36 13.71 9.75
CA GLY A 39 -10.95 13.39 9.52
C GLY A 39 -10.46 12.09 10.16
N ILE A 40 -11.35 11.24 10.68
CA ILE A 40 -10.96 10.00 11.37
C ILE A 40 -10.89 8.85 10.36
N TYR A 41 -9.72 8.24 10.24
CA TYR A 41 -9.49 7.03 9.47
C TYR A 41 -9.03 5.89 10.38
N HIS A 42 -9.70 4.75 10.30
CA HIS A 42 -9.33 3.57 11.08
C HIS A 42 -8.32 2.69 10.33
N ALA A 43 -7.04 2.87 10.66
CA ALA A 43 -5.96 2.07 10.12
C ALA A 43 -5.86 0.71 10.83
N LYS A 44 -5.39 -0.32 10.14
CA LYS A 44 -5.14 -1.65 10.70
C LYS A 44 -3.65 -1.87 10.89
N ALA A 45 -3.28 -2.20 12.12
CA ALA A 45 -1.95 -2.63 12.52
C ALA A 45 -2.04 -4.07 13.04
N GLY A 46 -1.89 -5.05 12.15
CA GLY A 46 -2.13 -6.45 12.47
C GLY A 46 -3.61 -6.68 12.80
N ASN A 47 -3.90 -7.14 14.02
CA ASN A 47 -5.28 -7.36 14.48
C ASN A 47 -5.89 -6.15 15.20
N ARG A 48 -5.15 -5.05 15.34
CA ARG A 48 -5.60 -3.82 16.02
C ARG A 48 -6.05 -2.79 15.00
N GLU A 49 -7.11 -2.08 15.33
CA GLU A 49 -7.55 -0.88 14.65
C GLU A 49 -7.00 0.36 15.37
N VAL A 50 -6.46 1.31 14.61
CA VAL A 50 -5.76 2.50 15.11
C VAL A 50 -6.42 3.72 14.45
N PRO A 51 -7.14 4.56 15.21
CA PRO A 51 -7.74 5.76 14.66
C PRO A 51 -6.64 6.78 14.35
N LEU A 52 -6.55 7.18 13.08
CA LEU A 52 -5.65 8.20 12.59
C LEU A 52 -6.43 9.44 12.18
N PHE A 53 -5.91 10.61 12.54
CA PHE A 53 -6.35 11.87 11.95
C PHE A 53 -5.74 11.99 10.55
N LYS A 54 -6.55 11.78 9.52
CA LYS A 54 -6.12 11.74 8.13
C LYS A 54 -6.65 12.96 7.39
N ILE A 55 -5.73 13.83 6.98
CA ILE A 55 -6.09 15.17 6.48
C ILE A 55 -5.11 15.66 5.41
N LEU A 56 -5.61 16.49 4.49
CA LEU A 56 -4.77 17.35 3.66
C LEU A 56 -4.53 18.71 4.33
N MET A 57 -3.31 19.22 4.30
CA MET A 57 -3.04 20.62 4.68
C MET A 57 -3.79 21.60 3.76
N THR A 58 -3.87 21.27 2.48
CA THR A 58 -4.73 21.94 1.50
C THR A 58 -5.19 20.99 0.40
N ASN A 59 -6.33 21.28 -0.21
CA ASN A 59 -6.78 20.65 -1.45
C ASN A 59 -6.51 21.52 -2.69
N GLN A 60 -5.85 22.67 -2.53
CA GLN A 60 -5.31 23.46 -3.64
C GLN A 60 -4.07 22.77 -4.20
N CYS A 61 -4.01 22.62 -5.53
CA CYS A 61 -2.88 21.98 -6.18
C CYS A 61 -2.59 22.64 -7.53
N ASN A 62 -1.30 22.81 -7.83
CA ASN A 62 -0.83 23.30 -9.13
C ASN A 62 -0.65 22.18 -10.18
N ASN A 63 -0.96 20.93 -9.84
CA ASN A 63 -0.84 19.80 -10.78
C ASN A 63 -2.14 19.54 -11.55
N ASP A 64 -1.99 18.98 -12.75
CA ASP A 64 -3.08 18.70 -13.68
C ASP A 64 -3.53 17.23 -13.71
N CYS A 65 -3.29 16.48 -12.63
CA CYS A 65 -3.55 15.05 -12.54
C CYS A 65 -4.99 14.69 -12.97
N ALA A 66 -5.12 13.93 -14.07
CA ALA A 66 -6.35 13.66 -14.80
C ALA A 66 -7.39 12.84 -14.00
N TYR A 67 -6.93 12.11 -12.98
CA TYR A 67 -7.74 11.32 -12.07
C TYR A 67 -8.16 12.07 -10.79
N CYS A 68 -7.61 13.25 -10.51
CA CYS A 68 -7.62 13.83 -9.16
C CYS A 68 -8.65 14.96 -9.01
N THR A 69 -9.48 14.90 -7.97
CA THR A 69 -10.41 15.99 -7.59
C THR A 69 -9.70 17.31 -7.20
N ASN A 70 -8.43 17.20 -6.77
CA ASN A 70 -7.61 18.36 -6.40
C ASN A 70 -6.89 18.95 -7.61
N CYS A 71 -7.10 18.43 -8.82
CA CYS A 71 -6.51 18.94 -10.06
C CYS A 71 -6.75 20.44 -10.22
N MET A 72 -5.74 21.17 -10.69
CA MET A 72 -5.78 22.62 -10.90
C MET A 72 -6.90 23.05 -11.86
N LYS A 73 -7.29 22.16 -12.80
CA LYS A 73 -8.36 22.41 -13.79
C LYS A 73 -9.76 22.24 -13.19
N HIS A 74 -9.85 21.58 -12.03
CA HIS A 74 -11.12 21.30 -11.37
C HIS A 74 -11.57 22.50 -10.53
N LYS A 75 -12.82 22.93 -10.71
CA LYS A 75 -13.41 24.09 -10.01
C LYS A 75 -14.22 23.62 -8.79
N TYR A 76 -13.54 23.09 -7.79
CA TYR A 76 -14.11 22.70 -6.50
C TYR A 76 -13.78 23.73 -5.41
N GLN A 77 -14.53 23.70 -4.31
CA GLN A 77 -14.21 24.50 -3.13
C GLN A 77 -12.80 24.15 -2.64
N ARG A 78 -12.01 25.18 -2.33
CA ARG A 78 -10.64 25.04 -1.83
C ARG A 78 -10.54 25.51 -0.39
N ALA A 79 -9.71 24.81 0.37
CA ALA A 79 -9.39 25.14 1.76
C ALA A 79 -7.90 24.95 2.02
N HIS A 80 -7.39 25.65 3.02
CA HIS A 80 -6.03 25.51 3.54
C HIS A 80 -6.09 25.69 5.05
N ILE A 81 -5.42 24.81 5.78
CA ILE A 81 -5.24 24.92 7.23
C ILE A 81 -3.75 25.10 7.48
N GLY A 82 -3.38 26.29 7.97
CA GLY A 82 -1.99 26.60 8.29
C GLY A 82 -1.40 25.71 9.41
N PRO A 83 -0.07 25.62 9.51
CA PRO A 83 0.62 24.69 10.42
C PRO A 83 0.17 24.77 11.88
N ASP A 84 0.08 25.98 12.45
CA ASP A 84 -0.36 26.20 13.83
C ASP A 84 -1.80 25.76 14.08
N ALA A 85 -2.69 26.01 13.13
CA ALA A 85 -4.09 25.60 13.25
C ALA A 85 -4.21 24.08 13.17
N LEU A 86 -3.50 23.44 12.22
CA LEU A 86 -3.52 22.00 12.04
C LEU A 86 -3.00 21.27 13.28
N ALA A 87 -1.86 21.72 13.82
CA ALA A 87 -1.27 21.14 15.02
C ALA A 87 -2.21 21.28 16.23
N ARG A 88 -2.86 22.44 16.42
CA ARG A 88 -3.85 22.63 17.49
C ARG A 88 -5.06 21.73 17.35
N ILE A 89 -5.65 21.64 16.15
CA ILE A 89 -6.82 20.79 15.88
C ILE A 89 -6.47 19.33 16.16
N TYR A 90 -5.33 18.86 15.66
CA TYR A 90 -4.86 17.50 15.93
C TYR A 90 -4.73 17.23 17.44
N MET A 91 -4.09 18.15 18.18
CA MET A 91 -3.93 17.98 19.62
C MET A 91 -5.26 17.93 20.36
N GLN A 92 -6.27 18.68 19.93
CA GLN A 92 -7.62 18.55 20.49
C GLN A 92 -8.19 17.14 20.29
N TYR A 93 -8.04 16.54 19.10
CA TYR A 93 -8.49 15.18 18.85
C TYR A 93 -7.72 14.16 19.70
N TYR A 94 -6.41 14.34 19.80
CA TYR A 94 -5.52 13.44 20.56
C TYR A 94 -5.80 13.50 22.07
N GLU A 95 -5.90 14.69 22.65
CA GLU A 95 -6.16 14.89 24.09
C GLU A 95 -7.54 14.39 24.53
N ASN A 96 -8.49 14.34 23.60
CA ASN A 96 -9.82 13.77 23.82
C ASN A 96 -9.90 12.26 23.50
N ASN A 97 -8.76 11.59 23.26
CA ASN A 97 -8.67 10.16 22.92
C ASN A 97 -9.46 9.74 21.67
N ILE A 98 -9.65 10.66 20.72
CA ILE A 98 -10.37 10.39 19.46
C ILE A 98 -9.45 9.72 18.44
N VAL A 99 -8.17 10.09 18.43
CA VAL A 99 -7.15 9.59 17.50
C VAL A 99 -5.87 9.23 18.24
N GLU A 100 -5.11 8.28 17.71
CA GLU A 100 -3.80 7.85 18.24
C GLU A 100 -2.62 8.36 17.39
N GLY A 101 -2.87 8.76 16.14
CA GLY A 101 -1.85 9.18 15.19
C GLY A 101 -2.37 10.14 14.12
N ILE A 102 -1.46 10.68 13.31
CA ILE A 102 -1.78 11.57 12.19
C ILE A 102 -1.20 11.05 10.88
N PHE A 103 -2.01 11.13 9.82
CA PHE A 103 -1.59 11.02 8.43
C PHE A 103 -1.79 12.38 7.77
N LEU A 104 -0.69 13.06 7.46
CA LEU A 104 -0.71 14.39 6.87
C LEU A 104 -0.17 14.35 5.44
N SER A 105 -1.00 14.82 4.53
CA SER A 105 -0.73 14.98 3.10
C SER A 105 -1.09 16.40 2.68
N SER A 106 -0.92 16.74 1.40
CA SER A 106 -1.29 18.07 0.90
C SER A 106 -1.39 18.07 -0.63
N GLY A 107 -2.23 18.94 -1.17
CA GLY A 107 -2.01 19.52 -2.50
C GLY A 107 -0.81 20.47 -2.50
N ILE A 108 -0.41 20.93 -3.68
CA ILE A 108 0.78 21.79 -3.83
C ILE A 108 0.36 23.25 -4.00
N ILE A 109 0.68 24.09 -3.02
CA ILE A 109 0.50 25.54 -3.09
C ILE A 109 1.83 26.18 -3.48
N LYS A 110 1.81 27.03 -4.51
CA LYS A 110 2.97 27.74 -5.06
C LYS A 110 4.02 26.79 -5.65
N ASP A 111 4.72 26.05 -4.80
CA ASP A 111 5.75 25.09 -5.17
C ASP A 111 5.87 23.95 -4.13
N ALA A 112 6.59 22.89 -4.51
CA ALA A 112 6.73 21.68 -3.71
C ALA A 112 7.48 21.91 -2.39
N ASP A 113 8.50 22.78 -2.39
CA ASP A 113 9.31 23.06 -1.21
C ASP A 113 8.53 23.85 -0.18
N ARG A 114 7.80 24.87 -0.61
CA ARG A 114 6.94 25.64 0.27
C ARG A 114 5.87 24.78 0.94
N THR A 115 5.24 23.90 0.17
CA THR A 115 4.23 22.97 0.71
C THR A 115 4.86 22.00 1.72
N MET A 116 6.03 21.43 1.39
CA MET A 116 6.72 20.51 2.28
C MET A 116 7.23 21.19 3.56
N GLU A 117 7.65 22.46 3.46
CA GLU A 117 8.01 23.30 4.59
C GLU A 117 6.85 23.48 5.57
N GLU A 118 5.64 23.80 5.08
CA GLU A 118 4.46 23.95 5.94
C GLU A 118 4.06 22.63 6.62
N MET A 119 4.09 21.52 5.88
CA MET A 119 3.84 20.18 6.45
C MET A 119 4.86 19.83 7.53
N ASN A 120 6.15 20.09 7.27
CA ASN A 120 7.22 19.89 8.25
C ASN A 120 7.03 20.80 9.47
N HIS A 121 6.59 22.05 9.27
CA HIS A 121 6.35 22.97 10.38
C HIS A 121 5.21 22.46 11.28
N ALA A 122 4.13 21.93 10.72
CA ALA A 122 3.06 21.32 11.52
C ALA A 122 3.57 20.14 12.36
N ALA A 123 4.34 19.23 11.74
CA ALA A 123 4.93 18.10 12.45
C ALA A 123 5.98 18.54 13.50
N TYR A 124 6.74 19.60 13.22
CA TYR A 124 7.68 20.21 14.15
C TYR A 124 6.96 20.76 15.38
N LEU A 125 5.84 21.45 15.21
CA LEU A 125 5.02 21.94 16.32
C LEU A 125 4.50 20.76 17.17
N LEU A 126 4.03 19.68 16.55
CA LEU A 126 3.60 18.48 17.27
C LEU A 126 4.73 17.91 18.14
N ARG A 127 5.93 17.73 17.57
CA ARG A 127 7.09 17.17 18.29
C ARG A 127 7.64 18.09 19.38
N ASN A 128 7.79 19.38 19.09
CA ASN A 128 8.60 20.28 19.92
C ASN A 128 7.77 21.23 20.80
N LYS A 129 6.62 21.70 20.31
CA LYS A 129 5.73 22.59 21.09
C LYS A 129 4.76 21.78 21.94
N TYR A 130 4.14 20.76 21.35
CA TYR A 130 3.14 19.93 22.03
C TYR A 130 3.71 18.65 22.64
N SER A 131 5.00 18.36 22.43
CA SER A 131 5.66 17.15 22.95
C SER A 131 4.94 15.85 22.57
N TYR A 132 4.25 15.82 21.42
CA TYR A 132 3.53 14.66 20.94
C TYR A 132 4.50 13.57 20.47
N LYS A 133 4.41 12.38 21.08
CA LYS A 133 5.31 11.23 20.84
C LYS A 133 4.67 10.09 20.05
N GLY A 134 3.41 10.21 19.66
CA GLY A 134 2.73 9.16 18.91
C GLY A 134 3.06 9.18 17.42
N TYR A 135 2.31 8.39 16.64
CA TYR A 135 2.58 8.11 15.25
C TYR A 135 2.30 9.30 14.31
N ILE A 136 3.30 9.70 13.53
CA ILE A 136 3.19 10.67 12.43
C ILE A 136 3.57 10.00 11.11
N HIS A 137 2.66 10.05 10.13
CA HIS A 137 2.91 9.72 8.73
C HIS A 137 2.85 10.99 7.89
N LEU A 138 3.97 11.35 7.24
CA LEU A 138 4.01 12.47 6.29
C LEU A 138 4.08 11.98 4.83
N LYS A 139 3.23 12.53 3.97
CA LYS A 139 3.37 12.35 2.52
C LYS A 139 4.43 13.32 1.98
N VAL A 140 5.49 12.80 1.38
CA VAL A 140 6.50 13.60 0.68
C VAL A 140 5.88 14.12 -0.62
N ILE A 141 5.95 15.44 -0.79
CA ILE A 141 5.46 16.12 -1.98
C ILE A 141 6.40 15.84 -3.17
N PRO A 142 5.88 15.36 -4.31
CA PRO A 142 6.68 15.23 -5.52
C PRO A 142 7.33 16.57 -5.88
N GLY A 143 8.63 16.55 -6.18
CA GLY A 143 9.39 17.78 -6.43
C GLY A 143 9.99 18.44 -5.19
N ALA A 144 9.71 17.97 -3.96
CA ALA A 144 10.34 18.52 -2.75
C ALA A 144 11.87 18.27 -2.72
N SER A 145 12.62 19.20 -2.15
CA SER A 145 14.07 19.15 -2.03
C SER A 145 14.52 18.09 -1.02
N LYS A 146 15.78 17.67 -1.16
CA LYS A 146 16.36 16.65 -0.29
C LYS A 146 16.38 17.08 1.18
N ASP A 147 16.58 18.38 1.45
CA ASP A 147 16.67 18.90 2.81
C ASP A 147 15.30 18.93 3.48
N HIS A 148 14.24 19.33 2.75
CA HIS A 148 12.87 19.25 3.27
C HIS A 148 12.44 17.79 3.50
N ILE A 149 12.83 16.86 2.63
CA ILE A 149 12.57 15.42 2.82
C ILE A 149 13.30 14.90 4.06
N LYS A 150 14.58 15.25 4.24
CA LYS A 150 15.34 14.86 5.43
C LYS A 150 14.68 15.39 6.70
N HIS A 151 14.22 16.65 6.70
CA HIS A 151 13.50 17.22 7.84
C HIS A 151 12.20 16.48 8.14
N ALA A 152 11.42 16.13 7.10
CA ALA A 152 10.22 15.30 7.26
C ALA A 152 10.53 13.96 7.94
N MET A 153 11.59 13.28 7.50
CA MET A 153 11.99 11.99 8.06
C MET A 153 12.53 12.10 9.49
N GLN A 154 13.00 13.27 9.93
CA GLN A 154 13.39 13.50 11.33
C GLN A 154 12.16 13.63 12.24
N LEU A 155 11.04 14.12 11.70
CA LEU A 155 9.82 14.40 12.45
C LEU A 155 8.83 13.22 12.44
N ALA A 156 8.78 12.50 11.32
CA ALA A 156 7.81 11.44 11.06
C ALA A 156 8.32 10.05 11.41
N ASP A 157 7.40 9.17 11.82
CA ASP A 157 7.66 7.74 11.96
C ASP A 157 7.67 7.06 10.59
N ARG A 158 6.78 7.47 9.68
CA ARG A 158 6.69 6.96 8.31
C ARG A 158 6.64 8.11 7.32
N VAL A 159 7.28 7.93 6.16
CA VAL A 159 7.08 8.79 5.00
C VAL A 159 6.53 8.00 3.82
N SER A 160 5.77 8.64 2.93
CA SER A 160 5.34 8.01 1.68
C SER A 160 5.36 8.99 0.52
N ILE A 161 5.57 8.51 -0.69
CA ILE A 161 5.41 9.29 -1.92
C ILE A 161 4.68 8.43 -2.94
N ASN A 162 3.62 8.97 -3.54
CA ASN A 162 2.91 8.26 -4.59
C ASN A 162 3.74 8.28 -5.87
N ILE A 163 3.85 7.13 -6.53
CA ILE A 163 4.40 7.06 -7.89
C ILE A 163 3.31 7.21 -8.94
N GLU A 164 2.04 7.01 -8.54
CA GLU A 164 0.80 7.14 -9.31
C GLU A 164 0.65 6.11 -10.44
N ALA A 165 1.70 5.86 -11.22
CA ALA A 165 1.77 4.92 -12.33
C ALA A 165 3.00 4.00 -12.25
N ALA A 166 2.92 2.83 -12.89
CA ALA A 166 4.01 1.85 -12.95
C ALA A 166 5.11 2.24 -13.96
N THR A 167 4.78 3.05 -14.95
CA THR A 167 5.65 3.43 -16.06
C THR A 167 5.74 4.95 -16.17
N LYS A 168 6.74 5.42 -16.90
CA LYS A 168 6.89 6.85 -17.16
C LYS A 168 5.80 7.38 -18.07
N ASP A 169 5.46 6.61 -19.11
CA ASP A 169 4.44 6.95 -20.09
C ASP A 169 3.06 6.94 -19.42
N GLY A 170 2.79 5.92 -18.61
CA GLY A 170 1.58 5.87 -17.79
C GLY A 170 1.44 7.03 -16.81
N LEU A 171 2.52 7.63 -16.28
CA LEU A 171 2.41 8.89 -15.54
C LEU A 171 2.11 10.07 -16.48
N SER A 172 2.76 10.11 -17.65
CA SER A 172 2.58 11.17 -18.64
C SER A 172 1.13 11.25 -19.14
N ASP A 173 0.45 10.12 -19.25
CA ASP A 173 -0.98 10.05 -19.58
C ASP A 173 -1.85 10.68 -18.47
N LEU A 174 -1.41 10.56 -17.22
CA LEU A 174 -2.15 11.06 -16.06
C LEU A 174 -1.85 12.52 -15.73
N SER A 175 -0.68 13.06 -16.06
CA SER A 175 -0.31 14.43 -15.70
C SER A 175 0.82 14.97 -16.56
N SER A 176 0.65 16.18 -17.10
CA SER A 176 1.69 16.89 -17.85
C SER A 176 2.63 17.69 -16.94
N THR A 177 2.23 17.97 -15.69
CA THR A 177 2.99 18.82 -14.77
C THR A 177 3.99 18.06 -13.90
N LYS A 178 3.95 16.72 -13.89
CA LYS A 178 4.83 15.87 -13.06
C LYS A 178 5.86 15.15 -13.92
N ASN A 179 7.12 15.14 -13.47
CA ASN A 179 8.17 14.34 -14.09
C ASN A 179 8.46 13.08 -13.26
N TYR A 180 8.25 11.89 -13.84
CA TYR A 180 8.43 10.61 -13.13
C TYR A 180 9.82 10.45 -12.50
N ASP A 181 10.87 10.69 -13.30
CA ASP A 181 12.25 10.48 -12.87
C ASP A 181 12.70 11.54 -11.86
N LYS A 182 12.44 12.81 -12.19
CA LYS A 182 12.91 13.95 -11.40
C LYS A 182 12.07 14.11 -10.14
N ASP A 183 10.75 14.17 -10.23
CA ASP A 183 9.90 14.60 -9.11
C ASP A 183 9.54 13.47 -8.16
N ILE A 184 9.63 12.22 -8.62
CA ILE A 184 9.22 11.03 -7.86
C ILE A 184 10.40 10.10 -7.59
N LEU A 185 10.99 9.47 -8.61
CA LEU A 185 12.01 8.43 -8.40
C LEU A 185 13.28 8.98 -7.73
N LYS A 186 13.70 10.20 -8.07
CA LYS A 186 14.82 10.86 -7.39
C LYS A 186 14.56 11.07 -5.89
N ARG A 187 13.31 11.36 -5.52
CA ARG A 187 12.92 11.57 -4.11
C ARG A 187 12.91 10.24 -3.36
N LEU A 188 12.44 9.15 -3.99
CA LEU A 188 12.57 7.80 -3.46
C LEU A 188 14.03 7.38 -3.24
N ASP A 189 14.93 7.68 -4.20
CA ASP A 189 16.38 7.45 -4.03
C ASP A 189 16.94 8.22 -2.83
N TRP A 190 16.52 9.47 -2.63
CA TRP A 190 16.94 10.26 -1.48
C TRP A 190 16.42 9.70 -0.15
N ILE A 191 15.14 9.32 -0.07
CA ILE A 191 14.55 8.71 1.13
C ILE A 191 15.31 7.44 1.50
N ASP A 192 15.54 6.52 0.54
CA ASP A 192 16.27 5.28 0.78
C ASP A 192 17.71 5.54 1.26
N ARG A 193 18.45 6.43 0.58
CA ARG A 193 19.82 6.75 0.98
C ARG A 193 19.91 7.42 2.34
N LEU A 194 18.95 8.27 2.70
CA LEU A 194 18.88 8.91 4.02
C LEU A 194 18.58 7.87 5.10
N HIS A 195 17.60 7.00 4.88
CA HIS A 195 17.22 5.95 5.82
C HIS A 195 18.35 4.92 6.02
N LYS A 196 19.05 4.51 4.95
CA LYS A 196 20.24 3.63 5.05
C LYS A 196 21.40 4.25 5.83
N LYS A 197 21.55 5.57 5.78
CA LYS A 197 22.57 6.30 6.56
C LYS A 197 22.18 6.45 8.02
N ASN A 198 20.89 6.57 8.31
CA ASN A 198 20.38 6.64 9.66
C ASN A 198 18.97 6.05 9.74
N HIS A 199 18.87 4.84 10.29
CA HIS A 199 17.62 4.10 10.42
C HIS A 199 16.61 4.74 11.40
N SER A 200 17.01 5.76 12.18
CA SER A 200 16.04 6.52 12.99
C SER A 200 15.20 7.49 12.16
N LEU A 201 15.64 7.86 10.95
CA LEU A 201 14.89 8.71 10.04
C LEU A 201 13.74 7.92 9.41
N ALA A 202 12.49 8.31 9.69
CA ALA A 202 11.30 7.55 9.33
C ALA A 202 11.46 6.07 9.73
N SER A 203 11.56 5.82 11.04
CA SER A 203 11.86 4.51 11.65
C SER A 203 10.89 3.40 11.24
N SER A 204 9.66 3.73 10.87
CA SER A 204 8.64 2.80 10.36
C SER A 204 8.76 2.54 8.85
N GLY A 205 9.75 3.12 8.18
CA GLY A 205 10.09 2.94 6.77
C GLY A 205 9.30 3.87 5.84
N HIS A 206 9.31 3.51 4.55
CA HIS A 206 8.66 4.28 3.50
C HIS A 206 7.87 3.41 2.53
N THR A 207 6.79 3.99 2.00
CA THR A 207 5.82 3.31 1.13
C THR A 207 5.50 4.16 -0.09
N THR A 208 4.91 3.55 -1.11
CA THR A 208 4.38 4.27 -2.27
C THR A 208 2.94 3.88 -2.56
N GLN A 209 2.33 4.51 -3.58
CA GLN A 209 1.01 4.17 -4.07
C GLN A 209 0.97 4.25 -5.61
N ILE A 210 0.24 3.31 -6.21
CA ILE A 210 -0.11 3.23 -7.64
C ILE A 210 -1.64 3.26 -7.78
N ILE A 211 -2.12 3.95 -8.82
CA ILE A 211 -3.52 3.95 -9.21
C ILE A 211 -3.68 2.94 -10.35
N VAL A 212 -4.43 1.88 -10.10
CA VAL A 212 -4.58 0.75 -11.00
C VAL A 212 -5.76 0.99 -11.93
N GLY A 213 -5.52 0.91 -13.24
CA GLY A 213 -6.55 1.08 -14.28
C GLY A 213 -6.94 2.52 -14.58
N ALA A 214 -6.08 3.50 -14.27
CA ALA A 214 -6.24 4.89 -14.70
C ALA A 214 -5.58 5.19 -16.07
N ASN A 215 -4.80 4.24 -16.57
CA ASN A 215 -4.05 4.26 -17.82
C ASN A 215 -4.00 2.81 -18.37
N GLU A 216 -3.28 2.62 -19.48
CA GLU A 216 -3.17 1.33 -20.20
C GLU A 216 -2.20 0.32 -19.55
N GLU A 217 -1.72 0.56 -18.33
CA GLU A 217 -0.76 -0.35 -17.67
C GLU A 217 -1.42 -1.68 -17.28
N ASN A 218 -0.81 -2.79 -17.71
CA ASN A 218 -1.25 -4.12 -17.34
C ASN A 218 -0.64 -4.57 -15.98
N ASP A 219 -0.98 -5.76 -15.51
CA ASP A 219 -0.45 -6.24 -14.22
C ASP A 219 1.03 -6.59 -14.32
N GLU A 220 1.52 -6.98 -15.48
CA GLU A 220 2.95 -7.21 -15.70
C GLU A 220 3.77 -5.94 -15.42
N ASP A 221 3.37 -4.79 -15.97
CA ASP A 221 4.01 -3.49 -15.75
C ASP A 221 4.07 -3.13 -14.26
N ILE A 222 2.94 -3.28 -13.58
CA ILE A 222 2.81 -2.98 -12.16
C ILE A 222 3.69 -3.91 -11.34
N LEU A 223 3.61 -5.23 -11.56
CA LEU A 223 4.43 -6.23 -10.86
C LEU A 223 5.92 -6.03 -11.13
N ASN A 224 6.27 -5.63 -12.35
CA ASN A 224 7.62 -5.30 -12.74
C ASN A 224 8.15 -4.07 -11.99
N ARG A 225 7.31 -3.03 -11.87
CA ARG A 225 7.65 -1.81 -11.13
C ARG A 225 7.82 -2.09 -9.65
N ILE A 226 6.90 -2.79 -8.98
CA ILE A 226 6.99 -3.01 -7.53
C ILE A 226 8.23 -3.80 -7.14
N ASP A 227 8.62 -4.82 -7.93
CA ASP A 227 9.85 -5.58 -7.69
C ASP A 227 11.09 -4.68 -7.88
N TYR A 228 11.07 -3.81 -8.89
CA TYR A 228 12.13 -2.81 -9.09
C TYR A 228 12.21 -1.84 -7.91
N LEU A 229 11.10 -1.26 -7.46
CA LEU A 229 11.07 -0.29 -6.36
C LEU A 229 11.58 -0.90 -5.06
N LYS A 230 11.17 -2.13 -4.78
CA LYS A 230 11.63 -2.87 -3.61
C LYS A 230 13.12 -3.14 -3.65
N LYS A 231 13.65 -3.63 -4.78
CA LYS A 231 15.09 -3.94 -4.92
C LYS A 231 15.96 -2.68 -4.95
N LYS A 232 15.50 -1.62 -5.63
CA LYS A 232 16.28 -0.40 -5.86
C LYS A 232 16.23 0.56 -4.68
N TYR A 233 15.03 0.80 -4.13
CA TYR A 233 14.77 1.84 -3.14
C TYR A 233 14.31 1.29 -1.79
N ASN A 234 14.32 -0.04 -1.59
CA ASN A 234 13.90 -0.67 -0.34
C ASN A 234 12.51 -0.21 0.13
N VAL A 235 11.59 0.03 -0.81
CA VAL A 235 10.18 0.36 -0.51
C VAL A 235 9.58 -0.80 0.27
N LEU A 236 8.93 -0.48 1.39
CA LEU A 236 8.42 -1.51 2.31
C LEU A 236 7.26 -2.31 1.70
N TYR A 237 6.32 -1.59 1.09
CA TYR A 237 5.22 -2.10 0.27
C TYR A 237 4.57 -0.96 -0.52
N ASN A 238 3.75 -1.31 -1.50
CA ASN A 238 3.04 -0.38 -2.37
C ASN A 238 1.53 -0.47 -2.08
N TYR A 239 0.89 0.67 -1.92
CA TYR A 239 -0.56 0.72 -1.92
C TYR A 239 -1.07 0.69 -3.37
N PHE A 240 -2.08 -0.13 -3.63
CA PHE A 240 -2.86 -0.10 -4.87
C PHE A 240 -4.21 0.55 -4.59
N SER A 241 -4.56 1.54 -5.39
CA SER A 241 -5.88 2.16 -5.41
C SER A 241 -6.56 1.83 -6.73
N SER A 242 -7.76 1.26 -6.70
CA SER A 242 -8.54 1.03 -7.92
C SER A 242 -8.96 2.38 -8.49
N PHE A 243 -8.72 2.62 -9.78
CA PHE A 243 -9.21 3.82 -10.44
C PHE A 243 -10.74 3.85 -10.42
N ARG A 244 -11.28 5.05 -10.16
CA ARG A 244 -12.70 5.35 -10.31
C ARG A 244 -12.84 6.71 -11.01
N PRO A 245 -13.72 6.82 -12.02
CA PRO A 245 -14.01 8.10 -12.62
C PRO A 245 -14.58 9.06 -11.57
N ILE A 246 -14.11 10.30 -11.60
CA ILE A 246 -14.58 11.37 -10.73
C ILE A 246 -15.18 12.44 -11.62
N LYS A 247 -16.43 12.84 -11.33
CA LYS A 247 -17.10 13.90 -12.09
C LYS A 247 -16.26 15.18 -12.14
N GLY A 248 -16.13 15.75 -13.33
CA GLY A 248 -15.39 16.98 -13.59
C GLY A 248 -13.87 16.82 -13.67
N THR A 249 -13.33 15.59 -13.61
CA THR A 249 -11.93 15.34 -13.95
C THR A 249 -11.81 14.94 -15.43
N PRO A 250 -10.64 15.10 -16.06
CA PRO A 250 -10.44 14.66 -17.46
C PRO A 250 -10.76 13.17 -17.70
N LEU A 251 -10.63 12.32 -16.67
CA LEU A 251 -10.97 10.90 -16.73
C LEU A 251 -12.40 10.57 -16.23
N GLU A 252 -13.33 11.53 -16.21
CA GLU A 252 -14.69 11.27 -15.73
C GLU A 252 -15.47 10.21 -16.54
N ASN A 253 -15.11 10.00 -17.81
CA ASN A 253 -15.73 9.03 -18.70
C ASN A 253 -14.87 7.76 -18.90
N HIS A 254 -13.73 7.67 -18.21
CA HIS A 254 -12.88 6.48 -18.27
C HIS A 254 -13.52 5.33 -17.48
N GLU A 255 -13.36 4.09 -17.96
CA GLU A 255 -13.89 2.91 -17.29
C GLU A 255 -13.29 2.75 -15.89
N ALA A 256 -14.12 2.35 -14.91
CA ALA A 256 -13.66 2.07 -13.57
C ALA A 256 -12.89 0.74 -13.53
N CYS A 257 -11.79 0.69 -12.78
CA CYS A 257 -11.03 -0.55 -12.63
C CYS A 257 -11.81 -1.58 -11.78
N ASP A 258 -11.78 -2.86 -12.18
CA ASP A 258 -12.28 -3.95 -11.34
C ASP A 258 -11.49 -3.98 -10.02
N ASN A 259 -12.20 -3.82 -8.90
CA ASN A 259 -11.61 -3.79 -7.58
C ASN A 259 -10.84 -5.08 -7.24
N LYS A 260 -11.20 -6.23 -7.84
CA LYS A 260 -10.47 -7.51 -7.66
C LYS A 260 -9.03 -7.41 -8.12
N ARG A 261 -8.75 -6.61 -9.16
CA ARG A 261 -7.40 -6.42 -9.72
C ARG A 261 -6.41 -5.95 -8.66
N THR A 262 -6.79 -4.93 -7.88
CA THR A 262 -5.96 -4.46 -6.76
C THR A 262 -5.73 -5.53 -5.69
N GLY A 263 -6.75 -6.34 -5.38
CA GLY A 263 -6.62 -7.47 -4.45
C GLY A 263 -5.60 -8.49 -4.92
N ARG A 264 -5.57 -8.81 -6.22
CA ARG A 264 -4.58 -9.70 -6.83
C ARG A 264 -3.16 -9.13 -6.78
N LEU A 265 -3.01 -7.83 -7.06
CA LEU A 265 -1.72 -7.14 -6.97
C LEU A 265 -1.17 -7.13 -5.53
N TYR A 266 -2.01 -6.86 -4.54
CA TYR A 266 -1.62 -6.96 -3.12
C TYR A 266 -1.20 -8.38 -2.73
N GLN A 267 -1.95 -9.41 -3.17
CA GLN A 267 -1.60 -10.80 -2.94
C GLN A 267 -0.24 -11.14 -3.55
N MET A 268 0.00 -10.72 -4.80
CA MET A 268 1.28 -10.92 -5.49
C MET A 268 2.46 -10.22 -4.79
N GLU A 269 2.29 -8.96 -4.38
CA GLU A 269 3.33 -8.25 -3.62
C GLU A 269 3.66 -8.97 -2.29
N TYR A 270 2.64 -9.52 -1.62
CA TYR A 270 2.83 -10.30 -0.41
C TYR A 270 3.59 -11.60 -0.69
N LEU A 271 3.32 -12.27 -1.81
CA LEU A 271 4.07 -13.46 -2.23
C LEU A 271 5.54 -13.13 -2.51
N PHE A 272 5.83 -12.03 -3.21
CA PHE A 272 7.22 -11.54 -3.40
C PHE A 272 7.90 -11.19 -2.08
N SER A 273 7.13 -10.74 -1.09
CA SER A 273 7.67 -10.24 0.17
C SER A 273 7.88 -11.27 1.25
N LYS A 274 7.03 -12.29 1.32
CA LYS A 274 7.08 -13.27 2.41
C LYS A 274 7.25 -14.71 1.95
N TYR A 275 6.94 -15.02 0.69
CA TYR A 275 6.88 -16.39 0.19
C TYR A 275 7.99 -16.76 -0.80
N ASN A 276 8.97 -15.88 -1.00
CA ASN A 276 10.10 -16.07 -1.94
C ASN A 276 9.65 -16.31 -3.39
N PHE A 277 8.50 -15.77 -3.78
CA PHE A 277 8.13 -15.68 -5.19
C PHE A 277 8.96 -14.58 -5.86
N THR A 278 9.21 -14.77 -7.14
CA THR A 278 9.96 -13.86 -8.01
C THR A 278 9.15 -13.60 -9.27
N LYS A 279 9.64 -12.68 -10.12
CA LYS A 279 9.03 -12.42 -11.43
C LYS A 279 8.85 -13.68 -12.29
N LYS A 280 9.75 -14.65 -12.15
CA LYS A 280 9.69 -15.92 -12.90
C LYS A 280 8.57 -16.85 -12.44
N ASP A 281 8.00 -16.60 -11.26
CA ASP A 281 6.89 -17.38 -10.73
C ASP A 281 5.52 -16.77 -11.10
N ILE A 282 5.46 -15.61 -11.75
CA ILE A 282 4.18 -14.96 -12.09
C ILE A 282 3.50 -15.73 -13.23
N VAL A 283 2.19 -15.94 -13.10
CA VAL A 283 1.31 -16.41 -14.17
C VAL A 283 0.40 -15.27 -14.58
N LEU A 284 0.42 -14.91 -15.86
CA LEU A 284 -0.41 -13.88 -16.48
C LEU A 284 -1.09 -14.46 -17.72
N ASP A 285 -2.18 -13.82 -18.15
CA ASP A 285 -2.76 -14.08 -19.47
C ASP A 285 -1.93 -13.47 -20.61
N ASP A 286 -2.36 -13.70 -21.86
CA ASP A 286 -1.68 -13.22 -23.07
C ASP A 286 -1.60 -11.68 -23.15
N ASN A 287 -2.42 -10.95 -22.37
CA ASN A 287 -2.44 -9.50 -22.31
C ASN A 287 -1.68 -8.94 -21.09
N GLY A 288 -1.06 -9.81 -20.27
CA GLY A 288 -0.28 -9.43 -19.11
C GLY A 288 -1.11 -9.12 -17.85
N PHE A 289 -2.31 -9.69 -17.71
CA PHE A 289 -3.16 -9.53 -16.54
C PHE A 289 -3.20 -10.78 -15.64
N LEU A 290 -3.42 -10.56 -14.33
CA LEU A 290 -3.62 -11.62 -13.35
C LEU A 290 -5.05 -12.18 -13.45
N ASP A 291 -5.18 -13.49 -13.20
CA ASP A 291 -6.49 -14.13 -13.02
C ASP A 291 -7.26 -13.49 -11.84
N LEU A 292 -8.44 -12.94 -12.13
CA LEU A 292 -9.29 -12.28 -11.13
C LEU A 292 -10.12 -13.26 -10.29
N ASN A 293 -10.35 -14.48 -10.78
CA ASN A 293 -11.16 -15.52 -10.13
C ASN A 293 -10.33 -16.35 -9.14
N ASN A 294 -9.07 -16.65 -9.47
CA ASN A 294 -8.23 -17.53 -8.66
C ASN A 294 -7.18 -16.81 -7.79
N ASP A 295 -6.98 -17.35 -6.58
CA ASP A 295 -5.70 -17.30 -5.84
C ASP A 295 -4.45 -17.12 -6.71
N PRO A 296 -3.63 -16.04 -6.71
CA PRO A 296 -2.40 -16.05 -7.49
C PRO A 296 -1.47 -17.19 -7.07
N LYS A 297 -1.39 -17.50 -5.77
CA LYS A 297 -0.60 -18.64 -5.29
C LYS A 297 -1.18 -19.96 -5.79
N TYR A 298 -2.51 -20.07 -5.82
CA TYR A 298 -3.23 -21.23 -6.35
C TYR A 298 -3.00 -21.39 -7.86
N ASN A 299 -3.15 -20.33 -8.64
CA ASN A 299 -2.98 -20.32 -10.08
C ASN A 299 -1.55 -20.68 -10.48
N ILE A 300 -0.55 -20.10 -9.79
CA ILE A 300 0.86 -20.45 -9.99
C ILE A 300 1.10 -21.94 -9.73
N ALA A 301 0.43 -22.53 -8.73
CA ALA A 301 0.57 -23.95 -8.46
C ALA A 301 -0.08 -24.84 -9.53
N LEU A 302 -1.22 -24.42 -10.10
CA LEU A 302 -1.87 -25.12 -11.21
C LEU A 302 -1.03 -25.13 -12.49
N GLU A 303 -0.38 -24.01 -12.82
CA GLU A 303 0.54 -23.94 -13.97
C GLU A 303 1.84 -24.71 -13.77
N ASN A 304 2.11 -25.19 -12.54
CA ASN A 304 3.34 -25.90 -12.17
C ASN A 304 3.01 -27.25 -11.51
N MET A 305 2.01 -27.95 -12.03
CA MET A 305 1.58 -29.25 -11.50
C MET A 305 2.67 -30.33 -11.56
N ASP A 306 3.71 -30.15 -12.39
CA ASP A 306 4.91 -31.00 -12.40
C ASP A 306 5.67 -31.02 -11.06
N LYS A 307 5.51 -29.97 -10.23
CA LYS A 307 6.11 -29.85 -8.90
C LYS A 307 5.25 -30.44 -7.78
N TYR A 308 4.06 -30.93 -8.12
CA TYR A 308 3.05 -31.40 -7.18
C TYR A 308 2.60 -32.84 -7.52
N PRO A 309 2.07 -33.61 -6.55
CA PRO A 309 1.90 -33.27 -5.14
C PRO A 309 3.20 -33.34 -4.34
N LEU A 310 3.36 -32.41 -3.40
CA LEU A 310 4.52 -32.33 -2.52
C LEU A 310 4.29 -33.16 -1.24
N ASP A 311 5.22 -34.05 -0.87
CA ASP A 311 5.11 -34.79 0.39
C ASP A 311 5.43 -33.89 1.59
N VAL A 312 4.42 -33.64 2.42
CA VAL A 312 4.53 -32.73 3.57
C VAL A 312 5.51 -33.19 4.63
N ASN A 313 5.89 -34.47 4.66
CA ASN A 313 6.83 -35.00 5.64
C ASN A 313 8.29 -34.87 5.23
N THR A 314 8.57 -34.63 3.94
CA THR A 314 9.94 -34.55 3.40
C THR A 314 10.25 -33.19 2.77
N ALA A 315 9.22 -32.46 2.36
CA ALA A 315 9.34 -31.13 1.77
C ALA A 315 10.07 -30.13 2.67
N LYS A 316 10.93 -29.31 2.06
CA LYS A 316 11.61 -28.22 2.74
C LYS A 316 10.64 -27.08 3.02
N TYR A 317 10.96 -26.28 4.04
CA TYR A 317 10.20 -25.05 4.36
C TYR A 317 9.90 -24.18 3.14
N LYS A 318 10.92 -23.97 2.28
CA LYS A 318 10.81 -23.12 1.08
C LYS A 318 9.83 -23.66 0.03
N GLU A 319 9.62 -24.97 -0.01
CA GLU A 319 8.66 -25.62 -0.90
C GLU A 319 7.26 -25.56 -0.29
N LEU A 320 7.15 -25.90 1.00
CA LEU A 320 5.88 -25.86 1.75
C LEU A 320 5.21 -24.49 1.73
N ILE A 321 5.99 -23.42 1.88
CA ILE A 321 5.41 -22.07 1.81
C ILE A 321 4.88 -21.74 0.41
N LYS A 322 5.31 -22.40 -0.66
CA LYS A 322 4.74 -22.19 -2.00
C LYS A 322 3.45 -22.96 -2.25
N VAL A 323 3.13 -23.96 -1.44
CA VAL A 323 1.87 -24.74 -1.54
C VAL A 323 0.66 -23.87 -1.19
N PRO A 324 -0.37 -23.78 -2.04
CA PRO A 324 -1.62 -23.07 -1.71
C PRO A 324 -2.27 -23.61 -0.42
N GLY A 325 -2.86 -22.71 0.37
CA GLY A 325 -3.44 -23.07 1.68
C GLY A 325 -2.43 -23.32 2.83
N ILE A 326 -1.13 -23.47 2.55
CA ILE A 326 -0.08 -23.51 3.58
C ILE A 326 0.52 -22.12 3.78
N GLY A 327 0.26 -21.51 4.94
CA GLY A 327 0.87 -20.23 5.34
C GLY A 327 2.24 -20.39 6.02
N LEU A 328 2.95 -19.28 6.22
CA LEU A 328 4.28 -19.27 6.85
C LEU A 328 4.32 -19.94 8.23
N LYS A 329 3.29 -19.72 9.06
CA LYS A 329 3.16 -20.31 10.41
C LYS A 329 2.91 -21.83 10.30
N SER A 330 2.00 -22.24 9.43
CA SER A 330 1.66 -23.65 9.21
C SER A 330 2.86 -24.41 8.64
N ALA A 331 3.59 -23.84 7.67
CA ALA A 331 4.85 -24.40 7.18
C ALA A 331 5.90 -24.55 8.29
N ARG A 332 6.04 -23.57 9.20
CA ARG A 332 6.95 -23.70 10.35
C ARG A 332 6.55 -24.86 11.26
N ARG A 333 5.27 -24.99 11.57
CA ARG A 333 4.74 -26.10 12.38
C ARG A 333 4.99 -27.46 11.72
N ILE A 334 4.76 -27.58 10.42
CA ILE A 334 5.07 -28.80 9.65
C ILE A 334 6.56 -29.13 9.77
N THR A 335 7.45 -28.16 9.47
CA THR A 335 8.89 -28.42 9.54
C THR A 335 9.41 -28.69 10.96
N HIS A 336 8.71 -28.21 11.99
CA HIS A 336 9.01 -28.57 13.37
C HIS A 336 8.71 -30.05 13.63
N LEU A 337 7.55 -30.56 13.19
CA LEU A 337 7.20 -31.98 13.30
C LEU A 337 8.20 -32.87 12.56
N GLN A 338 8.59 -32.48 11.34
CA GLN A 338 9.64 -33.17 10.57
C GLN A 338 10.94 -33.31 11.38
N LYS A 339 11.39 -32.22 12.03
CA LYS A 339 12.63 -32.20 12.82
C LYS A 339 12.59 -33.11 14.05
N ILE A 340 11.42 -33.24 14.70
CA ILE A 340 11.26 -34.10 15.88
C ILE A 340 10.81 -35.52 15.52
N GLY A 341 10.85 -35.90 14.23
CA GLY A 341 10.51 -37.24 13.76
C GLY A 341 9.03 -37.60 13.80
N ARG A 342 8.12 -36.63 13.98
CA ARG A 342 6.67 -36.87 13.97
C ARG A 342 6.12 -36.73 12.56
N LYS A 343 5.49 -37.81 12.07
CA LYS A 343 4.87 -37.84 10.74
C LYS A 343 3.43 -37.34 10.78
N ILE A 344 3.06 -36.65 9.70
CA ILE A 344 1.69 -36.22 9.38
C ILE A 344 1.12 -37.27 8.43
N ASN A 345 0.07 -37.97 8.88
CA ASN A 345 -0.46 -39.16 8.23
C ASN A 345 -1.80 -38.92 7.50
N ASN A 346 -2.49 -37.80 7.77
CA ASN A 346 -3.74 -37.47 7.09
C ASN A 346 -3.98 -35.95 7.01
N LEU A 347 -4.94 -35.54 6.17
CA LEU A 347 -5.30 -34.13 5.96
C LEU A 347 -5.85 -33.45 7.23
N LYS A 348 -6.51 -34.19 8.11
CA LYS A 348 -7.02 -33.65 9.39
C LYS A 348 -5.88 -33.13 10.27
N GLN A 349 -4.78 -33.87 10.36
CA GLN A 349 -3.58 -33.42 11.07
C GLN A 349 -2.99 -32.16 10.44
N LEU A 350 -2.98 -32.02 9.11
CA LEU A 350 -2.58 -30.76 8.47
C LEU A 350 -3.52 -29.60 8.82
N GLN A 351 -4.82 -29.85 8.87
CA GLN A 351 -5.82 -28.85 9.24
C GLN A 351 -5.60 -28.33 10.67
N GLU A 352 -5.29 -29.23 11.61
CA GLU A 352 -4.96 -28.91 13.00
C GLU A 352 -3.70 -28.02 13.13
N LEU A 353 -2.77 -28.12 12.17
CA LEU A 353 -1.62 -27.22 12.08
C LEU A 353 -1.96 -25.84 11.49
N GLY A 354 -3.22 -25.62 11.08
CA GLY A 354 -3.72 -24.39 10.48
C GLY A 354 -3.51 -24.33 8.97
N VAL A 355 -3.48 -25.47 8.27
CA VAL A 355 -3.49 -25.51 6.80
C VAL A 355 -4.92 -25.43 6.28
N ASN A 356 -5.16 -24.61 5.26
CA ASN A 356 -6.43 -24.59 4.55
C ASN A 356 -6.49 -25.77 3.56
N ILE A 357 -7.12 -26.87 3.97
CA ILE A 357 -7.19 -28.11 3.19
C ILE A 357 -7.93 -27.92 1.86
N ASN A 358 -8.97 -27.08 1.81
CA ASN A 358 -9.73 -26.84 0.58
C ASN A 358 -8.87 -26.28 -0.54
N GLN A 359 -7.85 -25.49 -0.19
CA GLN A 359 -6.89 -24.94 -1.16
C GLN A 359 -5.67 -25.83 -1.38
N CYS A 360 -5.35 -26.72 -0.45
CA CYS A 360 -4.09 -27.46 -0.43
C CYS A 360 -4.20 -28.89 -0.96
N LYS A 361 -5.36 -29.54 -0.83
CA LYS A 361 -5.54 -31.01 -0.95
C LYS A 361 -5.03 -31.66 -2.25
N ILE A 362 -5.05 -30.93 -3.37
CA ILE A 362 -4.57 -31.45 -4.67
C ILE A 362 -3.06 -31.28 -4.87
N PHE A 363 -2.40 -30.46 -4.03
CA PHE A 363 -0.98 -30.12 -4.14
C PHE A 363 -0.10 -30.85 -3.12
N VAL A 364 -0.68 -31.67 -2.24
CA VAL A 364 0.08 -32.35 -1.17
C VAL A 364 -0.15 -33.84 -1.15
N LYS A 365 0.91 -34.54 -0.78
CA LYS A 365 0.90 -35.96 -0.41
C LYS A 365 1.02 -36.06 1.11
N VAL A 366 0.15 -36.86 1.72
CA VAL A 366 0.13 -37.09 3.17
C VAL A 366 -0.08 -38.58 3.44
N GLY A 367 0.76 -39.17 4.30
CA GLY A 367 0.65 -40.58 4.66
C GLY A 367 0.81 -41.56 3.48
N GLY A 368 1.47 -41.15 2.40
CA GLY A 368 1.61 -41.97 1.19
C GLY A 368 0.51 -41.76 0.14
N SER A 369 -0.57 -41.06 0.49
CA SER A 369 -1.72 -40.83 -0.38
C SER A 369 -1.83 -39.36 -0.81
N TYR A 370 -2.42 -39.11 -1.97
CA TYR A 370 -2.75 -37.77 -2.46
C TYR A 370 -4.10 -37.81 -3.18
N GLN A 371 -4.76 -36.65 -3.26
CA GLN A 371 -5.97 -36.52 -4.05
C GLN A 371 -5.60 -36.14 -5.47
N SER A 372 -5.91 -36.99 -6.46
CA SER A 372 -5.83 -36.59 -7.87
C SER A 372 -6.98 -35.66 -8.20
N THR A 373 -6.72 -34.65 -9.03
CA THR A 373 -7.77 -33.98 -9.80
C THR A 373 -8.31 -34.97 -10.83
N LEU A 374 -9.64 -35.10 -10.93
CA LEU A 374 -10.23 -35.51 -12.20
C LEU A 374 -10.05 -34.27 -13.09
N LEU A 375 -9.16 -34.38 -14.08
CA LEU A 375 -8.98 -33.32 -15.09
C LEU A 375 -10.26 -33.17 -15.90
#